data_AF-A0A7Y6X646-F1
#
_entry.id   AF-A0A7Y6X646-F1
#
_cell.length_a   1.000
_cell.length_b   1.000
_cell.length_c   1.000
_cell.angle_alpha   90.00
_cell.angle_beta   90.00
_cell.angle_gamma   90.00
#
_symmetry.space_group_name_H-M   'P 1'
#
loop_
_entity.id
_entity.type
_entity.pdbx_description
1 polymer ?
#
loop_
_entity_poly.entity_id
_entity_poly.type
_entity_poly.pdbx_seq_one_letter_code
_entity_poly.pdbx_strand_id
1 'polypeptide(L)'
;MTRVSPSERRLLTLARAVMGLGQYAPVEDLLRERHTIAARLSPGALASLRDTLARGTVLALARCGGAHRRRHLSSDSGEPGESGPSRLWERHRAPELRFSALCFHTLRWLVEQPLVVPGHRPLDVDAPPTLADELFLFLCCRLVAGTACAPAISLQPQFQRSILCRLAFPDLFVAAPGTLDAEHFAPLLAGGGWLLEALQDELALRWRRLEEAKGRLIEPKQLVDLGTAQERVLDAFLDAVDGAGRRDLAGFVLDALRPLVDQPASRWVSSLSPRASLSVKAEARRAAGASLRALGRLARWDAEHRAVRFFDDGYEGAQLLLSAWASFGEPGFRLASDRERELTTDLATPVETIPDTLPLPSAESAP
;
A
#
# COMPACT_ATOMS: atom_id res chain seq x y z
N MET A 1 -35.16 7.86 -14.88
CA MET A 1 -34.28 8.00 -13.70
C MET A 1 -34.97 7.37 -12.51
N THR A 2 -34.38 6.34 -11.91
CA THR A 2 -34.93 5.64 -10.74
C THR A 2 -35.01 6.62 -9.56
N ARG A 3 -36.19 6.78 -8.95
CA ARG A 3 -36.33 7.62 -7.74
C ARG A 3 -35.69 6.88 -6.57
N VAL A 4 -34.66 7.49 -6.00
CA VAL A 4 -33.89 6.96 -4.86
C VAL A 4 -34.05 7.93 -3.70
N SER A 5 -34.27 7.41 -2.49
CA SER A 5 -34.43 8.23 -1.29
C SER A 5 -33.14 8.98 -0.93
N PRO A 6 -33.21 10.05 -0.10
CA PRO A 6 -32.02 10.80 0.29
C PRO A 6 -30.96 9.96 1.00
N SER A 7 -31.35 8.99 1.84
CA SER A 7 -30.42 8.10 2.54
C SER A 7 -29.70 7.15 1.58
N GLU A 8 -30.44 6.51 0.66
CA GLU A 8 -29.85 5.66 -0.38
C GLU A 8 -28.94 6.46 -1.33
N ARG A 9 -29.29 7.72 -1.61
CA ARG A 9 -28.44 8.61 -2.42
C ARG A 9 -27.09 8.84 -1.76
N ARG A 10 -27.05 9.07 -0.44
CA ARG A 10 -25.77 9.21 0.31
C ARG A 10 -24.90 7.98 0.17
N LEU A 11 -25.48 6.79 0.36
CA LEU A 11 -24.77 5.52 0.21
C LEU A 11 -24.23 5.33 -1.21
N LEU A 12 -25.03 5.63 -2.24
CA LEU A 12 -24.59 5.54 -3.64
C LEU A 12 -23.52 6.59 -3.99
N THR A 13 -23.59 7.79 -3.41
CA THR A 13 -22.55 8.82 -3.57
C THR A 13 -21.22 8.34 -2.97
N LEU A 14 -21.25 7.80 -1.75
CA LEU A 14 -20.07 7.20 -1.12
C LEU A 14 -19.52 6.04 -1.97
N ALA A 15 -20.38 5.10 -2.40
CA ALA A 15 -19.96 3.97 -3.24
C ALA A 15 -19.27 4.44 -4.53
N ARG A 16 -19.81 5.46 -5.20
CA ARG A 16 -19.17 6.04 -6.39
C ARG A 16 -17.80 6.65 -6.07
N ALA A 17 -17.66 7.35 -4.95
CA ALA A 17 -16.38 7.94 -4.55
C ALA A 17 -15.33 6.86 -4.22
N VAL A 18 -15.71 5.82 -3.46
CA VAL A 18 -14.84 4.67 -3.16
C VAL A 18 -14.32 4.04 -4.46
N MET A 19 -15.21 3.81 -5.44
CA MET A 19 -14.85 3.23 -6.73
C MET A 19 -14.14 4.23 -7.68
N GLY A 20 -13.90 5.48 -7.26
CA GLY A 20 -13.25 6.51 -8.08
C GLY A 20 -14.13 7.09 -9.20
N LEU A 21 -15.44 6.83 -9.19
CA LEU A 21 -16.43 7.41 -10.10
C LEU A 21 -16.92 8.79 -9.67
N GLY A 22 -16.58 9.24 -8.45
CA GLY A 22 -16.99 10.52 -7.87
C GLY A 22 -15.82 11.31 -7.28
N GLN A 23 -16.07 12.58 -6.95
CA GLN A 23 -15.11 13.45 -6.27
C GLN A 23 -15.10 13.18 -4.75
N TYR A 24 -13.96 13.43 -4.10
CA TYR A 24 -13.81 13.24 -2.64
C TYR A 24 -14.48 14.35 -1.82
N ALA A 25 -14.40 15.62 -2.25
CA ALA A 25 -14.89 16.75 -1.46
C ALA A 25 -16.36 16.61 -0.97
N PRO A 26 -17.33 16.17 -1.80
CA PRO A 26 -18.70 15.96 -1.35
C PRO A 26 -18.89 14.77 -0.38
N VAL A 27 -17.89 13.91 -0.26
CA VAL A 27 -17.93 12.71 0.59
C VAL A 27 -17.22 12.94 1.91
N GLU A 28 -16.32 13.92 1.98
CA GLU A 28 -15.64 14.28 3.22
C GLU A 28 -16.63 14.69 4.32
N ASP A 29 -17.60 15.55 4.01
CA ASP A 29 -18.65 15.94 4.96
C ASP A 29 -19.49 14.72 5.40
N LEU A 30 -19.79 13.83 4.45
CA LEU A 30 -20.56 12.62 4.72
C LEU A 30 -19.84 11.66 5.68
N LEU A 31 -18.50 11.60 5.65
CA LEU A 31 -17.70 10.78 6.56
C LEU A 31 -17.50 11.45 7.92
N ARG A 32 -17.60 12.78 7.99
CA ARG A 32 -17.44 13.56 9.22
C ARG A 32 -18.73 13.59 10.04
N GLU A 33 -19.88 13.58 9.38
CA GLU A 33 -21.18 13.68 10.00
C GLU A 33 -21.84 12.31 10.22
N ARG A 34 -22.78 12.26 11.16
CA ARG A 34 -23.61 11.09 11.38
C ARG A 34 -24.87 11.17 10.54
N HIS A 35 -25.11 10.15 9.72
CA HIS A 35 -26.34 10.04 8.96
C HIS A 35 -27.11 8.75 9.27
N THR A 36 -28.42 8.77 9.04
CA THR A 36 -29.27 7.59 9.15
C THR A 36 -29.46 6.94 7.79
N ILE A 37 -29.18 5.64 7.72
CA ILE A 37 -29.41 4.84 6.52
C ILE A 37 -30.57 3.87 6.76
N ALA A 38 -31.40 3.68 5.74
CA ALA A 38 -32.47 2.70 5.79
C ALA A 38 -31.89 1.30 5.94
N ALA A 39 -32.49 0.46 6.78
CA ALA A 39 -32.00 -0.90 7.02
C ALA A 39 -31.99 -1.79 5.76
N ARG A 40 -32.81 -1.44 4.76
CA ARG A 40 -32.92 -2.15 3.47
C ARG A 40 -32.89 -1.13 2.33
N LEU A 41 -32.17 -1.48 1.27
CA LEU A 41 -32.21 -0.73 0.01
C LEU A 41 -33.45 -1.11 -0.78
N SER A 42 -34.06 -0.12 -1.45
CA SER A 42 -35.04 -0.38 -2.50
C SER A 42 -34.41 -1.18 -3.64
N PRO A 43 -35.20 -1.95 -4.41
CA PRO A 43 -34.68 -2.71 -5.55
C PRO A 43 -33.91 -1.84 -6.56
N GLY A 44 -34.36 -0.59 -6.77
CA GLY A 44 -33.71 0.38 -7.64
C GLY A 44 -32.35 0.87 -7.12
N ALA A 45 -32.25 1.14 -5.81
CA ALA A 45 -30.99 1.51 -5.19
C ALA A 45 -29.99 0.33 -5.17
N LEU A 46 -30.48 -0.88 -4.89
CA LEU A 46 -29.65 -2.09 -4.94
C LEU A 46 -29.12 -2.35 -6.36
N ALA A 47 -29.97 -2.24 -7.39
CA ALA A 47 -29.53 -2.36 -8.78
C ALA A 47 -28.46 -1.31 -9.14
N SER A 48 -28.66 -0.06 -8.70
CA SER A 48 -27.70 1.03 -8.91
C SER A 48 -26.37 0.79 -8.18
N LEU A 49 -26.41 0.19 -6.98
CA LEU A 49 -25.21 -0.16 -6.22
C LEU A 49 -24.44 -1.27 -6.93
N ARG A 50 -25.11 -2.36 -7.34
CA ARG A 50 -24.48 -3.46 -8.09
C ARG A 50 -23.82 -2.96 -9.36
N ASP A 51 -24.50 -2.09 -10.07
CA ASP A 51 -24.01 -1.45 -11.28
C ASP A 51 -22.78 -0.56 -11.03
N THR A 52 -22.83 0.24 -9.95
CA THR A 52 -21.71 1.09 -9.51
C THR A 52 -20.49 0.25 -9.15
N LEU A 53 -20.68 -0.85 -8.42
CA LEU A 53 -19.59 -1.76 -8.05
C LEU A 53 -19.01 -2.45 -9.29
N ALA A 54 -19.85 -2.97 -10.18
CA ALA A 54 -19.39 -3.66 -11.39
C ALA A 54 -18.56 -2.73 -12.31
N ARG A 55 -19.12 -1.58 -12.71
CA ARG A 55 -18.41 -0.63 -13.58
C ARG A 55 -17.24 0.04 -12.87
N GLY A 56 -17.43 0.38 -11.61
CA GLY A 56 -16.41 1.00 -10.78
C GLY A 56 -15.18 0.12 -10.59
N THR A 57 -15.38 -1.20 -10.50
CA THR A 57 -14.27 -2.15 -10.34
C THR A 57 -13.37 -2.18 -11.57
N VAL A 58 -13.98 -2.26 -12.76
CA VAL A 58 -13.23 -2.21 -14.02
C VAL A 58 -12.44 -0.91 -14.13
N LEU A 59 -13.08 0.24 -13.80
CA LEU A 59 -12.42 1.53 -13.83
C LEU A 59 -11.28 1.63 -12.81
N ALA A 60 -11.50 1.16 -11.58
CA ALA A 60 -10.51 1.17 -10.52
C ALA A 60 -9.28 0.34 -10.91
N LEU A 61 -9.48 -0.90 -11.36
CA LEU A 61 -8.41 -1.78 -11.83
C LEU A 61 -7.65 -1.18 -13.03
N ALA A 62 -8.37 -0.61 -13.99
CA ALA A 62 -7.74 0.06 -15.13
C ALA A 62 -6.82 1.22 -14.69
N ARG A 63 -7.27 2.02 -13.71
CA ARG A 63 -6.52 3.18 -13.18
C ARG A 63 -5.36 2.80 -12.27
N CYS A 64 -5.45 1.68 -11.55
CA CYS A 64 -4.39 1.22 -10.64
C CYS A 64 -3.22 0.52 -11.34
N GLY A 65 -3.28 0.36 -12.67
CA GLY A 65 -2.21 -0.24 -13.47
C GLY A 65 -2.70 -1.29 -14.47
N GLY A 66 -3.93 -1.80 -14.33
CA GLY A 66 -4.45 -2.88 -15.19
C GLY A 66 -4.58 -2.54 -16.68
N ALA A 67 -4.66 -1.25 -17.03
CA ALA A 67 -4.69 -0.80 -18.44
C ALA A 67 -3.28 -0.63 -19.05
N HIS A 68 -2.23 -0.65 -18.23
CA HIS A 68 -0.86 -0.53 -18.69
C HIS A 68 -0.38 -1.84 -19.30
N ARG A 69 0.44 -1.73 -20.34
CA ARG A 69 1.07 -2.89 -20.96
C ARG A 69 2.30 -3.27 -20.15
N ARG A 70 2.25 -4.42 -19.50
CA ARG A 70 3.33 -4.95 -18.65
C ARG A 70 3.61 -6.41 -18.99
N ARG A 71 4.84 -6.82 -18.71
CA ARG A 71 5.22 -8.23 -18.71
C ARG A 71 5.10 -8.76 -17.29
N HIS A 72 4.49 -9.92 -17.14
CA HIS A 72 4.31 -10.64 -15.88
C HIS A 72 4.64 -12.10 -16.11
N LEU A 73 4.99 -12.81 -15.04
CA LEU A 73 5.13 -14.26 -15.11
C LEU A 73 3.73 -14.88 -15.29
N SER A 74 3.59 -15.81 -16.24
CA SER A 74 2.33 -16.54 -16.41
C SER A 74 2.12 -17.49 -15.23
N SER A 75 0.92 -17.49 -14.66
CA SER A 75 0.54 -18.43 -13.61
C SER A 75 0.09 -19.78 -14.11
N ASP A 76 -0.39 -19.84 -15.36
CA ASP A 76 -0.92 -21.06 -15.95
C ASP A 76 0.04 -21.62 -16.99
N SER A 77 0.47 -22.86 -16.73
CA SER A 77 1.15 -23.80 -17.61
C SER A 77 2.52 -23.39 -18.14
N GLY A 78 3.47 -24.34 -18.09
CA GLY A 78 4.79 -24.26 -18.73
C GLY A 78 4.74 -24.23 -20.26
N GLU A 79 3.85 -23.43 -20.84
CA GLU A 79 3.87 -23.04 -22.25
C GLU A 79 4.17 -21.54 -22.36
N PRO A 80 5.10 -21.14 -23.25
CA PRO A 80 5.47 -19.75 -23.45
C PRO A 80 4.32 -18.99 -24.11
N GLY A 81 3.41 -18.46 -23.29
CA GLY A 81 2.46 -17.44 -23.74
C GLY A 81 3.22 -16.21 -24.24
N GLU A 82 2.79 -15.64 -25.36
CA GLU A 82 3.44 -14.54 -26.08
C GLU A 82 4.09 -13.51 -25.14
N SER A 83 5.43 -13.46 -25.13
CA SER A 83 6.30 -12.66 -24.24
C SER A 83 6.26 -11.13 -24.50
N GLY A 84 5.12 -10.63 -24.98
CA GLY A 84 4.87 -9.23 -25.25
C GLY A 84 4.29 -8.50 -24.02
N PRO A 85 4.56 -7.19 -23.87
CA PRO A 85 3.87 -6.39 -22.87
C PRO A 85 2.38 -6.30 -23.24
N SER A 86 1.52 -6.77 -22.35
CA SER A 86 0.08 -6.89 -22.56
C SER A 86 -0.69 -6.21 -21.42
N ARG A 87 -1.98 -5.94 -21.64
CA ARG A 87 -2.87 -5.41 -20.61
C ARG A 87 -3.44 -6.54 -19.76
N LEU A 88 -3.96 -6.22 -18.58
CA LEU A 88 -4.47 -7.23 -17.65
C LEU A 88 -5.54 -8.13 -18.29
N TRP A 89 -6.51 -7.54 -19.02
CA TRP A 89 -7.60 -8.28 -19.67
C TRP A 89 -7.18 -9.01 -20.96
N GLU A 90 -5.96 -8.76 -21.44
CA GLU A 90 -5.37 -9.53 -22.55
C GLU A 90 -4.70 -10.81 -22.01
N ARG A 91 -4.26 -10.83 -20.73
CA ARG A 91 -3.65 -12.00 -20.07
C ARG A 91 -4.64 -12.86 -19.31
N HIS A 92 -5.56 -12.22 -18.60
CA HIS A 92 -6.45 -12.89 -17.67
C HIS A 92 -7.88 -12.85 -18.18
N ARG A 93 -8.56 -14.00 -18.12
CA ARG A 93 -10.01 -14.05 -18.30
C ARG A 93 -10.67 -13.18 -17.21
N ALA A 94 -11.72 -12.46 -17.58
CA ALA A 94 -12.48 -11.65 -16.63
C ALA A 94 -12.91 -12.49 -15.40
N PRO A 95 -12.44 -12.16 -14.18
CA PRO A 95 -12.71 -12.94 -13.00
C PRO A 95 -14.15 -12.72 -12.51
N GLU A 96 -14.75 -13.75 -11.92
CA GLU A 96 -16.03 -13.61 -11.22
C GLU A 96 -15.84 -12.97 -9.85
N LEU A 97 -15.87 -11.64 -9.79
CA LEU A 97 -15.82 -10.90 -8.52
C LEU A 97 -17.18 -10.92 -7.82
N ARG A 98 -17.22 -11.50 -6.62
CA ARG A 98 -18.42 -11.60 -5.78
C ARG A 98 -18.27 -10.73 -4.54
N PHE A 99 -18.86 -9.54 -4.58
CA PHE A 99 -19.00 -8.68 -3.39
C PHE A 99 -19.96 -9.34 -2.40
N SER A 100 -19.53 -9.48 -1.15
CA SER A 100 -20.38 -10.05 -0.10
C SER A 100 -21.21 -8.97 0.58
N ALA A 101 -21.97 -9.37 1.61
CA ALA A 101 -22.66 -8.42 2.48
C ALA A 101 -21.71 -7.42 3.14
N LEU A 102 -20.42 -7.77 3.30
CA LEU A 102 -19.39 -6.91 3.87
C LEU A 102 -19.32 -5.56 3.16
N CYS A 103 -19.32 -5.54 1.83
CA CYS A 103 -19.29 -4.29 1.06
C CYS A 103 -20.45 -3.35 1.43
N PHE A 104 -21.68 -3.88 1.52
CA PHE A 104 -22.85 -3.09 1.90
C PHE A 104 -22.78 -2.62 3.36
N HIS A 105 -22.41 -3.50 4.28
CA HIS A 105 -22.28 -3.15 5.70
C HIS A 105 -21.16 -2.12 5.94
N THR A 106 -20.04 -2.22 5.23
CA THR A 106 -18.98 -1.21 5.26
C THR A 106 -19.47 0.13 4.76
N LEU A 107 -20.17 0.19 3.62
CA LEU A 107 -20.74 1.45 3.12
C LEU A 107 -21.72 2.06 4.10
N ARG A 108 -22.60 1.24 4.68
CA ARG A 108 -23.55 1.69 5.69
C ARG A 108 -22.83 2.21 6.93
N TRP A 109 -21.83 1.49 7.43
CA TRP A 109 -21.03 1.86 8.58
C TRP A 109 -20.31 3.21 8.36
N LEU A 110 -19.67 3.39 7.21
CA LEU A 110 -18.98 4.63 6.84
C LEU A 110 -19.91 5.86 6.79
N VAL A 111 -21.20 5.66 6.48
CA VAL A 111 -22.19 6.75 6.45
C VAL A 111 -22.83 6.98 7.83
N GLU A 112 -22.99 5.93 8.63
CA GLU A 112 -23.65 5.98 9.93
C GLU A 112 -22.72 6.39 11.08
N GLN A 113 -21.40 6.27 10.91
CA GLN A 113 -20.41 6.62 11.92
C GLN A 113 -19.66 7.89 11.52
N PRO A 114 -19.66 8.95 12.36
CA PRO A 114 -18.81 10.12 12.12
C PRO A 114 -17.35 9.75 12.40
N LEU A 115 -16.54 9.57 11.35
CA LEU A 115 -15.20 8.96 11.43
C LEU A 115 -14.15 9.83 12.13
N VAL A 116 -14.45 11.11 12.37
CA VAL A 116 -13.54 12.04 13.06
C VAL A 116 -13.71 12.06 14.58
N VAL A 117 -14.78 11.43 15.10
CA VAL A 117 -15.09 11.41 16.53
C VAL A 117 -14.85 10.02 17.10
N PRO A 118 -14.08 9.83 18.19
CA PRO A 118 -13.83 8.49 18.75
C PRO A 118 -15.11 7.79 19.22
N GLY A 119 -15.03 6.46 19.39
CA GLY A 119 -16.12 5.64 19.94
C GLY A 119 -17.11 5.10 18.91
N HIS A 120 -16.68 4.88 17.67
CA HIS A 120 -17.51 4.24 16.65
C HIS A 120 -17.94 2.84 17.06
N ARG A 121 -19.12 2.43 16.61
CA ARG A 121 -19.55 1.03 16.73
C ARG A 121 -18.65 0.14 15.85
N PRO A 122 -18.33 -1.09 16.28
CA PRO A 122 -17.56 -2.00 15.43
C PRO A 122 -18.36 -2.37 14.17
N LEU A 123 -17.64 -2.56 13.05
CA LEU A 123 -18.18 -3.19 11.84
C LEU A 123 -18.40 -4.69 12.08
N ASP A 124 -19.62 -5.02 12.51
CA ASP A 124 -20.03 -6.37 12.91
C ASP A 124 -20.48 -7.19 11.69
N VAL A 125 -19.50 -7.81 11.01
CA VAL A 125 -19.71 -8.75 9.90
C VAL A 125 -18.75 -9.91 10.09
N ASP A 126 -19.23 -11.04 10.58
CA ASP A 126 -18.38 -12.20 10.82
C ASP A 126 -18.23 -13.08 9.58
N ALA A 127 -17.42 -12.60 8.64
CA ALA A 127 -17.01 -13.38 7.47
C ALA A 127 -15.63 -12.93 6.98
N PRO A 128 -14.76 -13.84 6.52
CA PRO A 128 -13.53 -13.46 5.85
C PRO A 128 -13.86 -12.70 4.54
N PRO A 129 -13.09 -11.65 4.19
CA PRO A 129 -13.34 -10.90 2.98
C PRO A 129 -13.15 -11.78 1.73
N THR A 130 -14.06 -11.68 0.76
CA THR A 130 -13.81 -12.24 -0.57
C THR A 130 -12.76 -11.40 -1.30
N LEU A 131 -12.23 -11.88 -2.43
CA LEU A 131 -11.30 -11.10 -3.26
C LEU A 131 -11.90 -9.75 -3.72
N ALA A 132 -13.22 -9.70 -3.95
CA ALA A 132 -13.90 -8.45 -4.29
C ALA A 132 -14.02 -7.51 -3.09
N ASP A 133 -14.21 -8.06 -1.89
CA ASP A 133 -14.25 -7.29 -0.66
C ASP A 133 -12.84 -6.77 -0.28
N GLU A 134 -11.78 -7.54 -0.49
CA GLU A 134 -10.38 -7.10 -0.34
C GLU A 134 -10.11 -5.84 -1.18
N LEU A 135 -10.46 -5.88 -2.48
CA LEU A 135 -10.35 -4.71 -3.34
C LEU A 135 -11.22 -3.55 -2.82
N PHE A 136 -12.45 -3.82 -2.40
CA PHE A 136 -13.35 -2.78 -1.89
C PHE A 136 -12.80 -2.08 -0.64
N LEU A 137 -12.33 -2.86 0.35
CA LEU A 137 -11.74 -2.35 1.59
C LEU A 137 -10.45 -1.56 1.29
N PHE A 138 -9.62 -2.06 0.38
CA PHE A 138 -8.45 -1.33 -0.11
C PHE A 138 -8.83 0.03 -0.70
N LEU A 139 -9.87 0.09 -1.53
CA LEU A 139 -10.35 1.35 -2.11
C LEU A 139 -10.92 2.30 -1.05
N CYS A 140 -11.56 1.79 0.01
CA CYS A 140 -11.96 2.60 1.16
C CYS A 140 -10.75 3.19 1.90
N CYS A 141 -9.70 2.38 2.18
CA CYS A 141 -8.46 2.90 2.77
C CYS A 141 -7.82 3.95 1.86
N ARG A 142 -7.77 3.70 0.54
CA ARG A 142 -7.24 4.62 -0.47
C ARG A 142 -7.94 5.98 -0.44
N LEU A 143 -9.25 5.99 -0.20
CA LEU A 143 -10.09 7.18 -0.13
C LEU A 143 -9.77 8.05 1.09
N VAL A 144 -9.53 7.44 2.26
CA VAL A 144 -9.34 8.18 3.53
C VAL A 144 -7.89 8.33 3.97
N ALA A 145 -6.94 7.63 3.34
CA ALA A 145 -5.54 7.67 3.72
C ALA A 145 -4.99 9.12 3.68
N GLY A 146 -4.34 9.52 4.77
CA GLY A 146 -3.83 10.89 4.95
C GLY A 146 -4.86 11.89 5.48
N THR A 147 -6.08 11.45 5.81
CA THR A 147 -7.14 12.28 6.41
C THR A 147 -7.41 11.90 7.85
N ALA A 148 -8.14 12.76 8.58
CA ALA A 148 -8.57 12.48 9.96
C ALA A 148 -9.49 11.26 10.11
N CYS A 149 -10.05 10.72 9.01
CA CYS A 149 -10.93 9.55 9.04
C CYS A 149 -10.17 8.21 9.05
N ALA A 150 -8.88 8.20 8.69
CA ALA A 150 -8.11 6.96 8.55
C ALA A 150 -7.98 6.15 9.86
N PRO A 151 -7.78 6.76 11.05
CA PRO A 151 -7.72 6.02 12.31
C PRO A 151 -9.00 5.24 12.64
N ALA A 152 -10.18 5.77 12.27
CA ALA A 152 -11.44 5.08 12.51
C ALA A 152 -11.53 3.76 11.74
N ILE A 153 -11.02 3.75 10.50
CA ILE A 153 -10.95 2.57 9.64
C ILE A 153 -9.95 1.56 10.18
N SER A 154 -8.76 2.01 10.62
CA SER A 154 -7.72 1.08 11.06
C SER A 154 -8.06 0.28 12.32
N LEU A 155 -9.01 0.77 13.12
CA LEU A 155 -9.52 0.09 14.31
C LEU A 155 -10.56 -0.99 13.98
N GLN A 156 -11.08 -1.06 12.75
CA GLN A 156 -12.14 -2.01 12.40
C GLN A 156 -11.57 -3.40 12.12
N PRO A 157 -12.12 -4.47 12.74
CA PRO A 157 -11.62 -5.83 12.56
C PRO A 157 -11.56 -6.29 11.11
N GLN A 158 -12.53 -5.90 10.28
CA GLN A 158 -12.57 -6.36 8.87
C GLN A 158 -11.50 -5.73 8.00
N PHE A 159 -11.09 -4.49 8.31
CA PHE A 159 -9.97 -3.85 7.64
C PHE A 159 -8.63 -4.41 8.15
N GLN A 160 -8.53 -4.74 9.43
CA GLN A 160 -7.35 -5.42 10.00
C GLN A 160 -7.17 -6.85 9.47
N ARG A 161 -8.26 -7.54 9.14
CA ARG A 161 -8.23 -8.88 8.52
C ARG A 161 -7.88 -8.84 7.03
N SER A 162 -8.15 -7.73 6.34
CA SER A 162 -7.87 -7.59 4.91
C SER A 162 -6.37 -7.56 4.63
N ILE A 163 -5.89 -8.58 3.92
CA ILE A 163 -4.46 -8.73 3.63
C ILE A 163 -3.99 -7.69 2.63
N LEU A 164 -4.85 -7.29 1.69
CA LEU A 164 -4.53 -6.23 0.75
C LEU A 164 -4.41 -4.86 1.45
N CYS A 165 -5.28 -4.57 2.43
CA CYS A 165 -5.18 -3.37 3.25
C CYS A 165 -3.87 -3.32 4.05
N ARG A 166 -3.49 -4.45 4.68
CA ARG A 166 -2.22 -4.55 5.43
C ARG A 166 -1.00 -4.36 4.52
N LEU A 167 -1.02 -4.93 3.31
CA LEU A 167 0.07 -4.79 2.32
C LEU A 167 0.21 -3.34 1.83
N ALA A 168 -0.90 -2.66 1.57
CA ALA A 168 -0.88 -1.32 0.97
C ALA A 168 -0.73 -0.18 1.98
N PHE A 169 -1.15 -0.38 3.24
CA PHE A 169 -1.21 0.65 4.27
C PHE A 169 -0.64 0.18 5.62
N PRO A 170 0.61 -0.30 5.68
CA PRO A 170 1.20 -0.78 6.94
C PRO A 170 1.26 0.31 8.03
N ASP A 171 1.27 1.59 7.65
CA ASP A 171 1.16 2.74 8.56
C ASP A 171 -0.19 2.86 9.26
N LEU A 172 -1.28 2.47 8.59
CA LEU A 172 -2.60 2.47 9.21
C LEU A 172 -2.77 1.26 10.14
N PHE A 173 -2.19 0.13 9.77
CA PHE A 173 -2.42 -1.16 10.44
C PHE A 173 -1.26 -1.59 11.36
N VAL A 174 -0.51 -0.63 11.90
CA VAL A 174 0.58 -0.86 12.86
C VAL A 174 0.12 -1.68 14.07
N ALA A 175 -1.08 -1.40 14.58
CA ALA A 175 -1.69 -2.06 15.73
C ALA A 175 -2.54 -3.30 15.37
N ALA A 176 -2.49 -3.78 14.11
CA ALA A 176 -3.28 -4.93 13.71
C ALA A 176 -2.87 -6.18 14.51
N PRO A 177 -3.84 -6.91 15.11
CA PRO A 177 -3.56 -8.07 15.92
C PRO A 177 -3.11 -9.27 15.06
N GLY A 178 -2.38 -10.18 15.69
CA GLY A 178 -1.99 -11.46 15.10
C GLY A 178 -0.69 -11.41 14.30
N THR A 179 -0.12 -12.60 14.11
CA THR A 179 1.01 -12.82 13.19
C THR A 179 0.52 -12.71 11.76
N LEU A 180 1.44 -12.42 10.85
CA LEU A 180 1.19 -12.47 9.42
C LEU A 180 2.27 -13.34 8.81
N ASP A 181 1.87 -14.31 8.00
CA ASP A 181 2.74 -15.26 7.32
C ASP A 181 2.36 -15.35 5.84
N ALA A 182 3.11 -16.18 5.10
CA ALA A 182 2.91 -16.36 3.67
C ALA A 182 1.54 -16.93 3.29
N GLU A 183 0.93 -17.79 4.13
CA GLU A 183 -0.33 -18.46 3.83
C GLU A 183 -1.49 -17.48 3.75
N HIS A 184 -1.43 -16.39 4.52
CA HIS A 184 -2.42 -15.32 4.47
C HIS A 184 -2.53 -14.66 3.09
N PHE A 185 -1.46 -14.68 2.27
CA PHE A 185 -1.49 -14.12 0.92
C PHE A 185 -2.05 -15.09 -0.13
N ALA A 186 -2.30 -16.35 0.21
CA ALA A 186 -2.80 -17.35 -0.73
C ALA A 186 -4.08 -16.91 -1.48
N PRO A 187 -5.09 -16.27 -0.86
CA PRO A 187 -6.27 -15.78 -1.57
C PRO A 187 -5.97 -14.69 -2.61
N LEU A 188 -4.95 -13.86 -2.37
CA LEU A 188 -4.53 -12.80 -3.32
C LEU A 188 -3.69 -13.35 -4.46
N LEU A 189 -3.01 -14.48 -4.25
CA LEU A 189 -2.19 -15.17 -5.26
C LEU A 189 -3.00 -16.20 -6.05
N ALA A 190 -4.16 -16.62 -5.56
CA ALA A 190 -5.09 -17.50 -6.25
C ALA A 190 -5.47 -16.94 -7.63
N GLY A 191 -5.66 -17.84 -8.61
CA GLY A 191 -5.95 -17.44 -9.99
C GLY A 191 -4.84 -16.60 -10.62
N GLY A 192 -3.60 -16.81 -10.20
CA GLY A 192 -2.44 -16.15 -10.79
C GLY A 192 -2.22 -14.72 -10.35
N GLY A 193 -2.62 -14.33 -9.14
CA GLY A 193 -2.24 -13.02 -8.60
C GLY A 193 -2.69 -11.81 -9.42
N TRP A 194 -3.69 -11.96 -10.30
CA TRP A 194 -4.09 -10.94 -11.27
C TRP A 194 -4.46 -9.60 -10.59
N LEU A 195 -5.00 -9.65 -9.37
CA LEU A 195 -5.33 -8.46 -8.60
C LEU A 195 -4.06 -7.70 -8.21
N LEU A 196 -3.01 -8.40 -7.77
CA LEU A 196 -1.73 -7.81 -7.42
C LEU A 196 -1.01 -7.28 -8.67
N GLU A 197 -1.15 -7.92 -9.84
CA GLU A 197 -0.67 -7.37 -11.11
C GLU A 197 -1.36 -6.04 -11.43
N ALA A 198 -2.68 -5.98 -11.26
CA ALA A 198 -3.49 -4.80 -11.56
C ALA A 198 -3.19 -3.61 -10.65
N LEU A 199 -2.65 -3.87 -9.44
CA LEU A 199 -2.40 -2.87 -8.41
C LEU A 199 -0.94 -2.43 -8.30
N GLN A 200 -0.03 -2.91 -9.15
CA GLN A 200 1.41 -2.63 -9.06
C GLN A 200 1.72 -1.12 -8.99
N ASP A 201 1.09 -0.29 -9.83
CA ASP A 201 1.34 1.15 -9.86
C ASP A 201 0.86 1.86 -8.58
N GLU A 202 -0.34 1.50 -8.11
CA GLU A 202 -0.88 2.08 -6.88
C GLU A 202 -0.09 1.61 -5.65
N LEU A 203 0.32 0.34 -5.58
CA LEU A 203 1.18 -0.17 -4.50
C LEU A 203 2.53 0.55 -4.51
N ALA A 204 3.18 0.71 -5.66
CA ALA A 204 4.45 1.43 -5.78
C ALA A 204 4.33 2.88 -5.30
N LEU A 205 3.27 3.58 -5.74
CA LEU A 205 3.01 4.96 -5.34
C LEU A 205 2.76 5.07 -3.83
N ARG A 206 2.02 4.13 -3.24
CA ARG A 206 1.68 4.12 -1.81
C ARG A 206 2.90 3.87 -0.95
N TRP A 207 3.69 2.85 -1.29
CA TRP A 207 4.94 2.55 -0.59
C TRP A 207 5.95 3.70 -0.69
N ARG A 208 6.04 4.37 -1.85
CA ARG A 208 6.88 5.57 -1.98
C ARG A 208 6.44 6.68 -1.04
N ARG A 209 5.15 7.02 -1.04
CA ARG A 209 4.60 8.08 -0.16
C ARG A 209 4.81 7.75 1.32
N LEU A 210 4.69 6.47 1.67
CA LEU A 210 4.92 5.98 3.01
C LEU A 210 6.38 6.21 3.45
N GLU A 211 7.34 5.80 2.62
CA GLU A 211 8.76 6.02 2.91
C GLU A 211 9.12 7.50 2.99
N GLU A 212 8.60 8.33 2.07
CA GLU A 212 8.78 9.77 2.12
C GLU A 212 8.19 10.40 3.39
N ALA A 213 7.16 9.79 3.98
CA ALA A 213 6.53 10.28 5.19
C ALA A 213 7.33 9.98 6.46
N LYS A 214 8.20 8.95 6.46
CA LYS A 214 9.01 8.58 7.64
C LYS A 214 9.86 9.73 8.16
N GLY A 215 10.44 10.52 7.26
CA GLY A 215 11.26 11.68 7.62
C GLY A 215 10.53 12.74 8.45
N ARG A 216 9.19 12.74 8.47
CA ARG A 216 8.35 13.64 9.27
C ARG A 216 7.97 13.08 10.65
N LEU A 217 8.31 11.83 10.95
CA LEU A 217 8.01 11.21 12.24
C LEU A 217 8.99 11.73 13.30
N ILE A 218 8.43 12.34 14.34
CA ILE A 218 9.20 12.96 15.42
C ILE A 218 9.46 11.92 16.53
N GLU A 219 8.43 11.16 16.88
CA GLU A 219 8.51 10.21 17.99
C GLU A 219 9.18 8.90 17.56
N PRO A 220 10.32 8.51 18.18
CA PRO A 220 11.04 7.29 17.80
C PRO A 220 10.16 6.04 17.81
N LYS A 221 9.25 5.95 18.78
CA LYS A 221 8.30 4.84 18.89
C LYS A 221 7.44 4.68 17.64
N GLN A 222 6.97 5.77 17.02
CA GLN A 222 6.16 5.70 15.80
C GLN A 222 6.95 5.10 14.65
N LEU A 223 8.24 5.43 14.55
CA LEU A 223 9.12 4.91 13.51
C LEU A 223 9.48 3.43 13.75
N VAL A 224 9.66 3.02 15.00
CA VAL A 224 9.83 1.61 15.40
C VAL A 224 8.59 0.79 15.07
N ASP A 225 7.42 1.26 15.52
CA ASP A 225 6.16 0.55 15.33
C ASP A 225 5.84 0.43 13.81
N LEU A 226 6.08 1.50 13.03
CA LEU A 226 5.94 1.48 11.56
C LEU A 226 6.93 0.53 10.89
N GLY A 227 8.22 0.63 11.21
CA GLY A 227 9.25 -0.24 10.62
C GLY A 227 8.97 -1.73 10.89
N THR A 228 8.53 -2.05 12.10
CA THR A 228 8.11 -3.40 12.48
C THR A 228 6.90 -3.88 11.67
N ALA A 229 5.91 -3.01 11.44
CA ALA A 229 4.75 -3.34 10.62
C ALA A 229 5.12 -3.58 9.15
N GLN A 230 6.03 -2.77 8.61
CA GLN A 230 6.54 -2.92 7.24
C GLN A 230 7.34 -4.20 7.04
N GLU A 231 8.27 -4.50 7.95
CA GLU A 231 9.08 -5.72 7.91
C GLU A 231 8.18 -6.95 7.94
N ARG A 232 7.24 -7.00 8.90
CA ARG A 232 6.28 -8.11 9.01
C ARG A 232 5.48 -8.35 7.73
N VAL A 233 4.97 -7.29 7.09
CA VAL A 233 4.14 -7.45 5.89
C VAL A 233 4.95 -7.76 4.65
N LEU A 234 6.14 -7.16 4.50
CA LEU A 234 7.02 -7.43 3.37
C LEU A 234 7.62 -8.83 3.46
N ASP A 235 8.05 -9.29 4.64
CA ASP A 235 8.61 -10.63 4.79
C ASP A 235 7.57 -11.70 4.42
N ALA A 236 6.37 -11.62 4.99
CA ALA A 236 5.27 -12.53 4.68
C ALA A 236 4.86 -12.48 3.20
N PHE A 237 4.79 -11.28 2.61
CA PHE A 237 4.47 -11.10 1.20
C PHE A 237 5.56 -11.69 0.29
N LEU A 238 6.83 -11.41 0.58
CA LEU A 238 7.96 -11.88 -0.22
C LEU A 238 8.12 -13.40 -0.12
N ASP A 239 7.86 -14.00 1.04
CA ASP A 239 7.77 -15.47 1.19
C ASP A 239 6.64 -16.05 0.32
N ALA A 240 5.46 -15.41 0.34
CA ALA A 240 4.31 -15.90 -0.42
C ALA A 240 4.51 -15.85 -1.93
N VAL A 241 5.03 -14.74 -2.47
CA VAL A 241 5.27 -14.60 -3.92
C VAL A 241 6.41 -15.49 -4.39
N ASP A 242 7.42 -15.73 -3.55
CA ASP A 242 8.51 -16.66 -3.85
C ASP A 242 7.99 -18.09 -3.92
N GLY A 243 7.26 -18.53 -2.89
CA GLY A 243 6.63 -19.85 -2.83
C GLY A 243 5.63 -20.10 -3.95
N ALA A 244 4.97 -19.05 -4.45
CA ALA A 244 4.06 -19.13 -5.60
C ALA A 244 4.76 -19.02 -6.97
N GLY A 245 6.09 -18.83 -7.02
CA GLY A 245 6.81 -18.62 -8.29
C GLY A 245 6.46 -17.29 -8.99
N ARG A 246 5.95 -16.31 -8.24
CA ARG A 246 5.43 -15.02 -8.72
C ARG A 246 6.24 -13.83 -8.21
N ARG A 247 7.56 -13.96 -8.20
CA ARG A 247 8.51 -12.91 -7.81
C ARG A 247 8.33 -11.59 -8.57
N ASP A 248 7.72 -11.62 -9.76
CA ASP A 248 7.36 -10.43 -10.53
C ASP A 248 6.42 -9.48 -9.78
N LEU A 249 5.56 -10.01 -8.90
CA LEU A 249 4.62 -9.23 -8.11
C LEU A 249 5.29 -8.36 -7.05
N ALA A 250 6.56 -8.62 -6.70
CA ALA A 250 7.36 -7.79 -5.81
C ALA A 250 7.95 -6.55 -6.51
N GLY A 251 7.77 -6.41 -7.83
CA GLY A 251 8.32 -5.29 -8.62
C GLY A 251 7.93 -3.91 -8.09
N PHE A 252 6.72 -3.76 -7.51
CA PHE A 252 6.29 -2.49 -6.94
C PHE A 252 7.22 -1.96 -5.83
N VAL A 253 7.93 -2.84 -5.10
CA VAL A 253 8.88 -2.44 -4.05
C VAL A 253 10.09 -1.73 -4.67
N LEU A 254 10.60 -2.25 -5.79
CA LEU A 254 11.67 -1.62 -6.56
C LEU A 254 11.20 -0.27 -7.10
N ASP A 255 10.03 -0.24 -7.74
CA ASP A 255 9.44 0.98 -8.30
C ASP A 255 9.20 2.04 -7.21
N ALA A 256 8.78 1.63 -6.02
CA ALA A 256 8.56 2.52 -4.88
C ALA A 256 9.87 3.18 -4.41
N LEU A 257 10.91 2.37 -4.20
CA LEU A 257 12.14 2.80 -3.52
C LEU A 257 13.23 3.36 -4.44
N ARG A 258 13.17 3.08 -5.75
CA ARG A 258 14.14 3.58 -6.72
C ARG A 258 14.47 5.08 -6.60
N PRO A 259 13.49 6.01 -6.59
CA PRO A 259 13.82 7.44 -6.48
C PRO A 259 14.32 7.84 -5.08
N LEU A 260 14.21 6.95 -4.08
CA LEU A 260 14.57 7.24 -2.70
C LEU A 260 15.99 6.79 -2.39
N VAL A 261 16.45 5.64 -2.89
CA VAL A 261 17.81 5.13 -2.61
C VAL A 261 18.92 6.09 -3.06
N ASP A 262 18.66 6.89 -4.09
CA ASP A 262 19.56 7.95 -4.58
C ASP A 262 19.79 9.08 -3.55
N GLN A 263 18.96 9.16 -2.53
CA GLN A 263 18.96 10.22 -1.53
C GLN A 263 19.69 9.76 -0.26
N PRO A 264 20.26 10.68 0.54
CA PRO A 264 20.97 10.31 1.76
C PRO A 264 20.04 9.64 2.77
N ALA A 265 20.56 8.64 3.49
CA ALA A 265 19.79 7.86 4.47
C ALA A 265 19.23 8.72 5.61
N SER A 266 19.89 9.84 5.93
CA SER A 266 19.45 10.81 6.95
C SER A 266 18.03 11.35 6.70
N ARG A 267 17.54 11.35 5.46
CA ARG A 267 16.17 11.78 5.13
C ARG A 267 15.10 10.94 5.81
N TRP A 268 15.33 9.65 6.03
CA TRP A 268 14.35 8.77 6.68
C TRP A 268 14.12 9.10 8.16
N VAL A 269 15.07 9.80 8.78
CA VAL A 269 15.11 10.07 10.21
C VAL A 269 15.33 11.55 10.52
N SER A 270 15.05 12.44 9.57
CA SER A 270 15.38 13.87 9.64
C SER A 270 14.71 14.60 10.80
N SER A 271 13.51 14.20 11.20
CA SER A 271 12.75 14.84 12.29
C SER A 271 12.82 14.11 13.63
N LEU A 272 13.64 13.07 13.74
CA LEU A 272 13.72 12.24 14.95
C LEU A 272 14.07 13.10 16.18
N SER A 273 13.30 12.96 17.26
CA SER A 273 13.48 13.77 18.46
C SER A 273 14.91 13.69 19.01
N PRO A 274 15.60 14.84 19.19
CA PRO A 274 16.97 14.86 19.71
C PRO A 274 17.03 14.45 21.18
N ARG A 275 15.91 14.59 21.90
CA ARG A 275 15.75 14.34 23.34
C ARG A 275 15.70 12.84 23.70
N ALA A 276 15.45 11.97 22.72
CA ALA A 276 15.44 10.53 22.95
C ALA A 276 16.85 9.99 23.25
N SER A 277 16.93 8.90 24.04
CA SER A 277 18.19 8.23 24.34
C SER A 277 18.85 7.70 23.07
N LEU A 278 20.17 7.49 23.11
CA LEU A 278 20.92 6.95 21.96
C LEU A 278 20.41 5.55 21.55
N SER A 279 20.05 4.70 22.51
CA SER A 279 19.52 3.36 22.25
C SER A 279 18.19 3.40 21.49
N VAL A 280 17.25 4.26 21.94
CA VAL A 280 15.94 4.44 21.30
C VAL A 280 16.10 5.03 19.90
N LYS A 281 17.03 5.98 19.71
CA LYS A 281 17.33 6.52 18.37
C LYS A 281 17.95 5.47 17.45
N ALA A 282 18.84 4.62 17.96
CA ALA A 282 19.45 3.53 17.20
C ALA A 282 18.40 2.52 16.73
N GLU A 283 17.46 2.17 17.61
CA GLU A 283 16.35 1.27 17.28
C GLU A 283 15.43 1.88 16.21
N ALA A 284 15.05 3.15 16.37
CA ALA A 284 14.21 3.84 15.41
C ALA A 284 14.87 3.98 14.03
N ARG A 285 16.18 4.25 13.97
CA ARG A 285 16.93 4.26 12.71
C ARG A 285 16.99 2.90 12.04
N ARG A 286 17.27 1.82 12.80
CA ARG A 286 17.22 0.44 12.28
C ARG A 286 15.84 0.08 11.75
N ALA A 287 14.79 0.46 12.47
CA ALA A 287 13.41 0.22 12.05
C ALA A 287 13.05 0.99 10.77
N ALA A 288 13.56 2.22 10.59
CA ALA A 288 13.36 3.01 9.38
C ALA A 288 13.84 2.28 8.11
N GLY A 289 14.89 1.45 8.23
CA GLY A 289 15.48 0.67 7.15
C GLY A 289 14.71 -0.59 6.73
N ALA A 290 13.54 -0.88 7.31
CA ALA A 290 12.77 -2.12 7.02
C ALA A 290 12.57 -2.37 5.51
N SER A 291 12.13 -1.38 4.75
CA SER A 291 11.91 -1.51 3.31
C SER A 291 13.21 -1.65 2.50
N LEU A 292 14.34 -1.13 3.01
CA LEU A 292 15.66 -1.33 2.40
C LEU A 292 16.17 -2.77 2.62
N ARG A 293 15.89 -3.38 3.77
CA ARG A 293 16.18 -4.81 3.99
C ARG A 293 15.40 -5.71 3.04
N ALA A 294 14.14 -5.37 2.73
CA ALA A 294 13.39 -6.05 1.70
C ALA A 294 14.08 -5.99 0.32
N LEU A 295 14.70 -4.85 -0.05
CA LEU A 295 15.52 -4.77 -1.27
C LEU A 295 16.74 -5.69 -1.23
N GLY A 296 17.34 -5.92 -0.06
CA GLY A 296 18.40 -6.91 0.11
C GLY A 296 17.94 -8.34 -0.23
N ARG A 297 16.67 -8.67 0.06
CA ARG A 297 16.07 -9.92 -0.38
C ARG A 297 15.88 -9.97 -1.90
N LEU A 298 15.39 -8.90 -2.51
CA LEU A 298 15.24 -8.81 -3.96
C LEU A 298 16.59 -8.87 -4.68
N ALA A 299 17.66 -8.33 -4.10
CA ALA A 299 19.03 -8.44 -4.61
C ALA A 299 19.50 -9.90 -4.68
N ARG A 300 19.15 -10.72 -3.68
CA ARG A 300 19.45 -12.16 -3.70
C ARG A 300 18.70 -12.85 -4.83
N TRP A 301 17.41 -12.58 -4.99
CA TRP A 301 16.64 -13.13 -6.11
C TRP A 301 17.22 -12.71 -7.47
N ASP A 302 17.61 -11.45 -7.61
CA ASP A 302 18.26 -10.93 -8.82
C ASP A 302 19.58 -11.68 -9.12
N ALA A 303 20.41 -11.96 -8.11
CA ALA A 303 21.60 -12.79 -8.24
C ALA A 303 21.27 -14.24 -8.61
N GLU A 304 20.24 -14.84 -8.00
CA GLU A 304 19.74 -16.18 -8.36
C GLU A 304 19.30 -16.23 -9.82
N HIS A 305 18.53 -15.25 -10.30
CA HIS A 305 18.08 -15.18 -11.70
C HIS A 305 19.25 -15.04 -12.68
N ARG A 306 20.32 -14.32 -12.32
CA ARG A 306 21.56 -14.26 -13.15
C ARG A 306 22.31 -15.58 -13.20
N ALA A 307 22.17 -16.42 -12.20
CA ALA A 307 22.83 -17.72 -12.13
C ALA A 307 22.12 -18.79 -12.99
N VAL A 308 20.84 -18.57 -13.36
CA VAL A 308 20.06 -19.46 -14.23
C VAL A 308 20.67 -19.48 -15.63
N ARG A 309 21.07 -20.67 -16.08
CA ARG A 309 21.69 -20.86 -17.40
C ARG A 309 20.61 -20.97 -18.48
N PHE A 310 21.01 -20.74 -19.73
CA PHE A 310 20.11 -20.82 -20.89
C PHE A 310 19.36 -22.15 -21.03
N PHE A 311 19.97 -23.25 -20.56
CA PHE A 311 19.39 -24.59 -20.65
C PHE A 311 18.65 -25.02 -19.38
N ASP A 312 18.58 -24.17 -18.35
CA ASP A 312 17.90 -24.49 -17.10
C ASP A 312 16.40 -24.17 -17.21
N ASP A 313 15.59 -24.98 -16.54
CA ASP A 313 14.16 -24.70 -16.39
C ASP A 313 13.96 -23.34 -15.71
N GLY A 314 13.03 -22.53 -16.23
CA GLY A 314 12.76 -21.20 -15.71
C GLY A 314 13.65 -20.08 -16.26
N TYR A 315 14.53 -20.36 -17.24
CA TYR A 315 15.35 -19.35 -17.92
C TYR A 315 14.53 -18.14 -18.42
N GLU A 316 13.42 -18.38 -19.13
CA GLU A 316 12.55 -17.31 -19.65
C GLU A 316 11.99 -16.41 -18.53
N GLY A 317 11.58 -17.02 -17.41
CA GLY A 317 11.11 -16.28 -16.23
C GLY A 317 12.23 -15.45 -15.60
N ALA A 318 13.42 -16.01 -15.48
CA ALA A 318 14.60 -15.31 -14.99
C ALA A 318 14.97 -14.12 -15.90
N GLN A 319 14.97 -14.30 -17.23
CA GLN A 319 15.24 -13.22 -18.18
C GLN A 319 14.18 -12.11 -18.13
N LEU A 320 12.90 -12.47 -17.97
CA LEU A 320 11.83 -11.51 -17.77
C LEU A 320 12.10 -10.65 -16.54
N LEU A 321 12.39 -11.27 -15.40
CA LEU A 321 12.67 -10.55 -14.14
C LEU A 321 13.92 -9.68 -14.24
N LEU A 322 15.02 -10.20 -14.80
CA LEU A 322 16.24 -9.42 -15.03
C LEU A 322 15.96 -8.21 -15.92
N SER A 323 15.16 -8.37 -16.98
CA SER A 323 14.80 -7.25 -17.86
C SER A 323 13.92 -6.22 -17.16
N ALA A 324 12.97 -6.65 -16.31
CA ALA A 324 12.09 -5.76 -15.56
C ALA A 324 12.86 -4.97 -14.50
N TRP A 325 13.83 -5.61 -13.84
CA TRP A 325 14.60 -5.02 -12.75
C TRP A 325 15.88 -4.32 -13.21
N ALA A 326 16.23 -4.41 -14.49
CA ALA A 326 17.43 -3.82 -15.08
C ALA A 326 17.59 -2.31 -14.76
N SER A 327 16.47 -1.59 -14.67
CA SER A 327 16.48 -0.16 -14.38
C SER A 327 16.92 0.18 -12.94
N PHE A 328 16.77 -0.77 -12.01
CA PHE A 328 17.28 -0.71 -10.64
C PHE A 328 18.68 -1.32 -10.59
N GLY A 329 18.80 -2.59 -11.00
CA GLY A 329 20.06 -3.31 -11.22
C GLY A 329 20.99 -3.40 -10.00
N GLU A 330 22.16 -3.99 -10.22
CA GLU A 330 23.22 -4.11 -9.21
C GLU A 330 23.61 -2.76 -8.56
N PRO A 331 23.74 -1.63 -9.31
CA PRO A 331 24.02 -0.34 -8.68
C PRO A 331 22.93 0.09 -7.69
N GLY A 332 21.66 -0.08 -8.02
CA GLY A 332 20.54 0.25 -7.14
C GLY A 332 20.51 -0.63 -5.89
N PHE A 333 20.77 -1.93 -6.02
CA PHE A 333 20.82 -2.85 -4.87
C PHE A 333 21.98 -2.53 -3.93
N ARG A 334 23.17 -2.22 -4.47
CA ARG A 334 24.31 -1.77 -3.66
C ARG A 334 23.99 -0.48 -2.91
N LEU A 335 23.41 0.50 -3.60
CA LEU A 335 23.04 1.77 -2.99
C LEU A 335 22.02 1.58 -1.87
N ALA A 336 21.01 0.72 -2.07
CA ALA A 336 20.05 0.37 -1.03
C ALA A 336 20.73 -0.26 0.21
N SER A 337 21.70 -1.16 0.00
CA SER A 337 22.48 -1.76 1.08
C SER A 337 23.35 -0.73 1.81
N ASP A 338 23.92 0.24 1.10
CA ASP A 338 24.70 1.31 1.71
C ASP A 338 23.81 2.23 2.57
N ARG A 339 22.61 2.58 2.09
CA ARG A 339 21.63 3.36 2.89
C ARG A 339 21.15 2.62 4.13
N GLU A 340 20.94 1.30 4.03
CA GLU A 340 20.56 0.48 5.19
C GLU A 340 21.69 0.44 6.23
N ARG A 341 22.94 0.33 5.78
CA ARG A 341 24.11 0.38 6.63
C ARG A 341 24.26 1.73 7.31
N GLU A 342 24.14 2.83 6.56
CA GLU A 342 24.18 4.21 7.10
C GLU A 342 23.18 4.40 8.24
N LEU A 343 21.93 3.94 8.09
CA LEU A 343 20.92 3.99 9.16
C LEU A 343 21.34 3.20 10.41
N THR A 344 22.06 2.10 10.23
CA THR A 344 22.48 1.22 11.33
C THR A 344 23.76 1.73 12.01
N THR A 345 24.70 2.32 11.26
CA THR A 345 26.03 2.72 11.76
C THR A 345 26.14 4.18 12.20
N ASP A 346 25.35 5.11 11.65
CA ASP A 346 25.49 6.57 11.89
C ASP A 346 24.88 7.04 13.22
N LEU A 347 25.29 6.40 14.32
CA LEU A 347 24.99 6.88 15.67
C LEU A 347 25.85 8.10 16.07
N ALA A 348 26.84 8.46 15.25
CA ALA A 348 27.96 9.31 15.67
C ALA A 348 28.08 10.66 14.95
N THR A 349 27.31 10.97 13.92
CA THR A 349 27.39 12.28 13.25
C THR A 349 26.36 13.23 13.84
N PRO A 350 26.76 14.19 14.70
CA PRO A 350 25.89 15.31 15.03
C PRO A 350 25.61 16.06 13.73
N VAL A 351 24.33 16.30 13.47
CA VAL A 351 23.90 17.32 12.50
C VAL A 351 24.64 18.59 12.89
N GLU A 352 25.47 19.13 12.00
CA GLU A 352 26.01 20.47 12.17
C GLU A 352 24.83 21.42 12.37
N THR A 353 24.64 21.83 13.62
CA THR A 353 23.77 22.95 13.95
C THR A 353 24.30 24.14 13.17
N ILE A 354 23.54 24.60 12.18
CA ILE A 354 23.75 25.90 11.55
C ILE A 354 23.82 26.91 12.69
N PRO A 355 24.94 27.65 12.87
CA PRO A 355 25.05 28.59 13.97
C PRO A 355 24.07 29.74 13.72
N ASP A 356 23.07 29.80 14.58
CA ASP A 356 22.06 30.84 14.65
C ASP A 356 22.67 32.08 15.31
N THR A 357 23.65 32.70 14.65
CA THR A 357 24.21 34.01 15.04
C THR A 357 24.81 34.71 13.83
N LEU A 358 23.99 35.48 13.12
CA LEU A 358 24.48 36.69 12.45
C LEU A 358 24.37 37.84 13.46
N PRO A 359 25.46 38.53 13.82
CA PRO A 359 25.37 39.70 14.70
C PRO A 359 24.65 40.82 13.95
N LEU A 360 23.64 41.41 14.60
CA LEU A 360 23.00 42.65 14.17
C LEU A 360 24.07 43.74 14.04
N PRO A 361 24.14 44.48 12.91
CA PRO A 361 25.06 45.60 12.80
C PRO A 361 24.60 46.72 13.75
N SER A 362 25.49 47.06 14.68
CA SER A 362 25.37 48.20 15.59
C SER A 362 25.09 49.48 14.81
N ALA A 363 24.00 50.15 15.17
CA ALA A 363 23.74 51.52 14.77
C ALA A 363 24.70 52.43 15.52
N GLU A 364 25.66 53.07 14.84
CA GLU A 364 26.14 54.40 15.21
C GLU A 364 27.01 55.03 14.11
N SER A 365 26.74 56.32 13.89
CA SER A 365 27.59 57.35 13.29
C SER A 365 27.53 57.54 11.76
N ALA A 366 26.59 58.38 11.34
CA ALA A 366 26.79 59.34 10.26
C ALA A 366 27.32 60.66 10.83
N PRO A 367 28.12 61.45 10.08
CA PRO A 367 28.16 62.90 10.26
C PRO A 367 26.92 63.59 9.64
#